data_AF-A0AAX6BHL4-F1
#
_entry.id   AF-A0AAX6BHL4-F1
#
_cell.length_a   1.000
_cell.length_b   1.000
_cell.length_c   1.000
_cell.angle_alpha   90.00
_cell.angle_beta   90.00
_cell.angle_gamma   90.00
#
_symmetry.space_group_name_H-M   'P 1'
#
loop_
_entity.id
_entity.type
_entity.pdbx_description
1 polymer ?
#
loop_
_entity_poly.entity_id
_entity_poly.type
_entity_poly.pdbx_seq_one_letter_code
_entity_poly.pdbx_strand_id
1 'polypeptide(L)'
;MIDNRLRKIKNHETDDSLSELTDTEVLLNFQRAITSLYPHLIRIHAHAYEAWDDIVIPLFYEMVYKTFSFKYGVEIMVDEAHPFLFTLRCYEGIHHIQCLPKASSFQGILNNEKFGVSKENVEGKRLIFKSFGDSINCLTMGLDSQDPQAVHFNLVEVDVVCAQSNKRIGIDGCTTFFIHKDDVEFEFVAETFNQKLQK
;
A
#
# COMPACT_ATOMS: atom_id res chain seq x y z
N MET A 1 -13.67 15.67 -13.64
CA MET A 1 -12.58 14.99 -12.92
C MET A 1 -11.79 16.09 -12.25
N ILE A 2 -11.84 16.20 -10.92
CA ILE A 2 -10.98 17.17 -10.23
C ILE A 2 -9.62 16.50 -10.14
N ASP A 3 -8.66 17.04 -10.87
CA ASP A 3 -7.27 16.63 -10.78
C ASP A 3 -6.69 17.20 -9.49
N ASN A 4 -6.62 16.38 -8.45
CA ASN A 4 -6.00 16.75 -7.17
C ASN A 4 -4.46 16.69 -7.24
N ARG A 5 -3.86 16.33 -8.38
CA ARG A 5 -2.40 16.39 -8.60
C ARG A 5 -1.98 17.85 -8.76
N LEU A 6 -2.07 18.64 -7.69
CA LEU A 6 -1.44 19.95 -7.65
C LEU A 6 0.09 19.78 -7.84
N ARG A 7 0.69 20.68 -8.62
CA ARG A 7 2.13 20.73 -8.90
C ARG A 7 2.91 20.39 -7.62
N LYS A 8 3.59 19.25 -7.61
CA LYS A 8 4.50 18.80 -6.54
C LYS A 8 5.29 20.02 -6.07
N ILE A 9 4.98 20.56 -4.90
CA ILE A 9 5.78 21.66 -4.34
C ILE A 9 7.08 20.98 -3.93
N LYS A 10 8.11 21.16 -4.76
CA LYS A 10 9.41 20.59 -4.48
C LYS A 10 10.02 21.36 -3.30
N ASN A 11 9.97 20.77 -2.12
CA ASN A 11 10.50 21.33 -0.87
C ASN A 11 11.58 20.43 -0.24
N HIS A 12 11.96 19.35 -0.93
CA HIS A 12 12.96 18.40 -0.47
C HIS A 12 14.08 18.20 -1.51
N GLU A 13 15.23 17.73 -1.03
CA GLU A 13 16.36 17.37 -1.88
C GLU A 13 15.96 16.27 -2.87
N THR A 14 16.49 16.34 -4.09
CA THR A 14 16.29 15.31 -5.10
C THR A 14 17.57 14.52 -5.35
N ASP A 15 17.47 13.20 -5.29
CA ASP A 15 18.55 12.30 -5.71
C ASP A 15 18.30 11.86 -7.15
N ASP A 16 19.12 12.37 -8.08
CA ASP A 16 19.00 12.08 -9.51
C ASP A 16 19.14 10.58 -9.83
N SER A 17 19.83 9.81 -8.99
CA SER A 17 19.97 8.36 -9.18
C SER A 17 18.65 7.60 -9.02
N LEU A 18 17.68 8.16 -8.29
CA LEU A 18 16.35 7.57 -8.09
C LEU A 18 15.40 7.83 -9.26
N SER A 19 15.78 8.68 -10.22
CA SER A 19 14.95 9.01 -11.38
C SER A 19 14.72 7.83 -12.33
N GLU A 20 15.66 6.87 -12.35
CA GLU A 20 15.59 5.65 -13.17
C GLU A 20 14.69 4.57 -12.57
N LEU A 21 14.45 4.61 -11.25
CA LEU A 21 13.57 3.66 -10.58
C LEU A 21 12.11 4.00 -10.87
N THR A 22 11.30 3.02 -11.21
CA THR A 22 9.83 3.15 -11.25
C THR A 22 9.24 3.04 -9.84
N ASP A 23 8.05 3.57 -9.61
CA ASP A 23 7.36 3.42 -8.31
C ASP A 23 7.06 1.95 -8.00
N THR A 24 6.76 1.17 -9.05
CA THR A 24 6.63 -0.28 -8.97
C THR A 24 7.91 -0.94 -8.45
N GLU A 25 9.09 -0.57 -8.96
CA GLU A 25 10.35 -1.13 -8.47
C GLU A 25 10.64 -0.79 -7.02
N VAL A 26 10.28 0.41 -6.56
CA VAL A 26 10.38 0.78 -5.13
C VAL A 26 9.52 -0.14 -4.27
N LEU A 27 8.25 -0.35 -4.64
CA LEU A 27 7.34 -1.23 -3.89
C LEU A 27 7.79 -2.70 -3.94
N LEU A 28 8.27 -3.19 -5.09
CA LEU A 28 8.76 -4.56 -5.23
C LEU A 28 10.08 -4.79 -4.49
N ASN A 29 10.93 -3.77 -4.35
CA ASN A 29 12.12 -3.86 -3.51
C ASN A 29 11.76 -3.98 -2.02
N PHE A 30 10.77 -3.21 -1.56
CA PHE A 30 10.21 -3.40 -0.21
C PHE A 30 9.59 -4.79 -0.04
N GLN A 31 8.81 -5.27 -1.02
CA GLN A 31 8.24 -6.62 -1.01
C GLN A 31 9.30 -7.72 -0.87
N ARG A 32 10.42 -7.60 -1.60
CA ARG A 32 11.55 -8.54 -1.49
C ARG A 32 12.19 -8.48 -0.11
N ALA A 33 12.36 -7.29 0.46
CA ALA A 33 12.93 -7.11 1.79
C ALA A 33 12.06 -7.80 2.86
N ILE A 34 10.75 -7.56 2.86
CA ILE A 34 9.83 -8.18 3.83
C ILE A 34 9.72 -9.71 3.63
N THR A 35 9.78 -10.18 2.38
CA THR A 35 9.81 -11.63 2.08
C THR A 35 11.06 -12.28 2.63
N SER A 36 12.22 -11.62 2.51
CA SER A 36 13.47 -12.13 3.07
C SER A 36 13.51 -12.04 4.60
N LEU A 37 12.87 -11.03 5.19
CA LEU A 37 12.88 -10.78 6.62
C LEU A 37 11.96 -11.73 7.39
N TYR A 38 10.76 -11.97 6.86
CA TYR A 38 9.67 -12.64 7.57
C TYR A 38 10.06 -14.01 8.16
N PRO A 39 10.77 -14.91 7.45
CA PRO A 39 11.17 -16.21 8.00
C PRO A 39 12.14 -16.13 9.19
N HIS A 40 12.80 -14.99 9.38
CA HIS A 40 13.78 -14.78 10.46
C HIS A 40 13.16 -14.13 11.71
N LEU A 41 11.88 -13.78 11.67
CA LEU A 41 11.19 -13.24 12.83
C LEU A 41 10.90 -14.36 13.81
N ILE A 42 11.86 -14.65 14.69
CA ILE A 42 11.66 -15.60 15.78
C ILE A 42 10.54 -15.06 16.66
N ARG A 43 9.50 -15.87 16.91
CA ARG A 43 8.44 -15.53 17.87
C ARG A 43 9.04 -15.28 19.25
N ILE A 44 9.21 -14.02 19.62
CA ILE A 44 9.59 -13.65 20.98
C ILE A 44 8.34 -13.86 21.84
N HIS A 45 8.36 -14.85 22.74
CA HIS A 45 7.26 -15.13 23.69
C HIS A 45 7.25 -14.15 24.88
N ALA A 46 7.90 -13.00 24.73
CA ALA A 46 7.58 -11.84 25.56
C ALA A 46 6.23 -11.34 25.05
N HIS A 47 5.36 -10.83 25.93
CA HIS A 47 4.05 -10.25 25.58
C HIS A 47 4.16 -8.94 24.76
N ALA A 48 5.03 -8.92 23.74
CA ALA A 48 5.12 -7.89 22.73
C ALA A 48 4.05 -8.21 21.69
N TYR A 49 2.94 -7.47 21.76
CA TYR A 49 1.73 -7.78 21.02
C TYR A 49 1.85 -7.59 19.50
N GLU A 50 2.91 -6.95 19.00
CA GLU A 50 2.96 -6.41 17.62
C GLU A 50 4.37 -6.44 16.96
N ALA A 51 5.22 -7.42 17.29
CA ALA A 51 6.63 -7.42 16.85
C ALA A 51 6.86 -7.35 15.32
N TRP A 52 5.94 -7.88 14.52
CA TRP A 52 5.99 -7.69 13.06
C TRP A 52 5.67 -6.26 12.66
N ASP A 53 4.58 -5.71 13.18
CA ASP A 53 4.07 -4.38 12.86
C ASP A 53 5.10 -3.30 13.29
N ASP A 54 5.70 -3.47 14.47
CA ASP A 54 6.79 -2.64 15.01
C ASP A 54 8.02 -2.56 14.09
N ILE A 55 8.25 -3.58 13.26
CA ILE A 55 9.38 -3.64 12.34
C ILE A 55 8.97 -3.18 10.94
N VAL A 56 7.88 -3.73 10.41
CA VAL A 56 7.52 -3.56 9.00
C VAL A 56 6.94 -2.19 8.71
N ILE A 57 6.23 -1.56 9.64
CA ILE A 57 5.62 -0.23 9.43
C ILE A 57 6.71 0.84 9.30
N PRO A 58 7.69 0.95 10.23
CA PRO A 58 8.81 1.87 10.04
C PRO A 58 9.64 1.54 8.80
N LEU A 59 9.87 0.26 8.52
CA LEU A 59 10.63 -0.16 7.35
C LEU A 59 9.94 0.26 6.04
N PHE A 60 8.61 0.17 5.97
CA PHE A 60 7.85 0.64 4.82
C PHE A 60 8.04 2.14 4.61
N TYR A 61 7.93 2.93 5.67
CA TYR A 61 8.13 4.38 5.58
C TYR A 61 9.55 4.73 5.08
N GLU A 62 10.57 4.09 5.64
CA GLU A 62 11.97 4.34 5.26
C GLU A 62 12.29 3.83 3.84
N MET A 63 11.82 2.65 3.44
CA MET A 63 12.14 2.10 2.12
C MET A 63 11.30 2.69 0.99
N VAL A 64 10.05 3.09 1.28
CA VAL A 64 9.10 3.51 0.25
C VAL A 64 8.89 5.02 0.28
N TYR A 65 8.39 5.58 1.38
CA TYR A 65 8.07 7.01 1.42
C TYR A 65 9.31 7.88 1.40
N LYS A 66 10.39 7.56 2.14
CA LYS A 66 11.64 8.33 2.03
C LYS A 66 12.24 8.25 0.64
N THR A 67 12.22 7.08 0.01
CA THR A 67 12.62 6.95 -1.40
C THR A 67 11.79 7.85 -2.30
N PHE A 68 10.46 7.90 -2.14
CA PHE A 68 9.61 8.83 -2.88
C PHE A 68 9.89 10.30 -2.56
N SER A 69 10.24 10.63 -1.32
CA SER A 69 10.62 11.99 -0.95
C SER A 69 11.82 12.47 -1.75
N PHE A 70 12.90 11.69 -1.78
CA PHE A 70 14.11 12.02 -2.54
C PHE A 70 13.89 11.89 -4.05
N LYS A 71 13.10 10.94 -4.51
CA LYS A 71 12.80 10.78 -5.94
C LYS A 71 12.00 11.97 -6.51
N TYR A 72 11.04 12.48 -5.74
CA TYR A 72 10.11 13.50 -6.22
C TYR A 72 10.37 14.90 -5.68
N GLY A 73 11.30 15.04 -4.73
CA GLY A 73 11.61 16.29 -4.05
C GLY A 73 10.48 16.77 -3.15
N VAL A 74 9.66 15.85 -2.62
CA VAL A 74 8.51 16.16 -1.76
C VAL A 74 8.78 15.64 -0.36
N GLU A 75 8.81 16.50 0.64
CA GLU A 75 8.90 16.07 2.03
C GLU A 75 7.61 15.31 2.40
N ILE A 76 7.77 14.08 2.90
CA ILE A 76 6.66 13.23 3.33
C ILE A 76 6.89 12.93 4.82
N MET A 77 5.98 13.36 5.67
CA MET A 77 5.97 13.02 7.09
C MET A 77 5.16 11.75 7.35
N VAL A 78 5.48 11.05 8.45
CA VAL A 78 4.85 9.77 8.82
C VAL A 78 3.33 9.92 9.01
N ASP A 79 2.88 11.02 9.61
CA ASP A 79 1.47 11.30 9.90
C ASP A 79 0.69 11.87 8.71
N GLU A 80 1.39 12.15 7.61
CA GLU A 80 0.81 12.64 6.35
C GLU A 80 0.68 11.53 5.31
N ALA A 81 1.19 10.34 5.61
CA ALA A 81 1.25 9.21 4.69
C ALA A 81 0.38 8.04 5.14
N HIS A 82 -0.14 7.29 4.18
CA HIS A 82 -0.92 6.09 4.45
C HIS A 82 -0.03 5.01 5.08
N PRO A 83 -0.34 4.53 6.30
CA PRO A 83 0.50 3.54 6.97
C PRO A 83 0.26 2.13 6.42
N PHE A 84 1.35 1.37 6.25
CA PHE A 84 1.31 -0.03 5.85
C PHE A 84 0.39 -0.86 6.76
N LEU A 85 -0.42 -1.75 6.18
CA LEU A 85 -1.42 -2.62 6.86
C LEU A 85 -2.69 -1.92 7.36
N PHE A 86 -2.74 -0.59 7.43
CA PHE A 86 -3.91 0.12 7.95
C PHE A 86 -4.92 0.46 6.85
N THR A 87 -6.20 0.41 7.19
CA THR A 87 -7.25 0.96 6.33
C THR A 87 -7.72 2.30 6.89
N LEU A 88 -7.77 3.32 6.04
CA LEU A 88 -8.33 4.63 6.38
C LEU A 88 -9.78 4.76 5.94
N ARG A 89 -10.54 5.61 6.64
CA ARG A 89 -11.93 5.95 6.26
C ARG A 89 -11.97 6.90 5.06
N CYS A 90 -10.97 7.77 4.96
CA CYS A 90 -10.81 8.78 3.92
C CYS A 90 -9.32 8.94 3.62
N TYR A 91 -8.98 9.13 2.35
CA TYR A 91 -7.61 9.34 1.87
C TYR A 91 -7.36 10.79 1.40
N GLU A 92 -8.31 11.70 1.64
CA GLU A 92 -8.16 13.10 1.28
C GLU A 92 -7.01 13.74 2.07
N GLY A 93 -6.06 14.35 1.35
CA GLY A 93 -4.91 14.98 1.97
C GLY A 93 -3.87 13.99 2.53
N ILE A 94 -3.94 12.70 2.21
CA ILE A 94 -2.99 11.68 2.69
C ILE A 94 -2.16 11.16 1.53
N HIS A 95 -0.83 11.25 1.63
CA HIS A 95 0.08 10.64 0.67
C HIS A 95 -0.18 9.14 0.62
N HIS A 96 -0.40 8.60 -0.58
CA HIS A 96 -0.75 7.19 -0.75
C HIS A 96 -0.19 6.64 -2.05
N ILE A 97 -0.26 5.32 -2.20
CA ILE A 97 0.16 4.62 -3.41
C ILE A 97 -1.08 4.05 -4.07
N GLN A 98 -1.31 4.39 -5.33
CA GLN A 98 -2.37 3.80 -6.13
C GLN A 98 -1.89 2.53 -6.81
N CYS A 99 -2.75 1.52 -6.83
CA CYS A 99 -2.58 0.30 -7.61
C CYS A 99 -3.33 0.46 -8.94
N LEU A 100 -2.59 0.42 -10.04
CA LEU A 100 -3.10 0.54 -11.39
C LEU A 100 -3.15 -0.87 -12.01
N PRO A 101 -4.34 -1.45 -12.25
CA PRO A 101 -4.43 -2.74 -12.92
C PRO A 101 -3.86 -2.67 -14.33
N LYS A 102 -3.01 -3.63 -14.70
CA LYS A 102 -2.41 -3.71 -16.05
C LYS A 102 -3.41 -4.11 -17.13
N ALA A 103 -4.46 -4.82 -16.75
CA ALA A 103 -5.52 -5.27 -17.63
C ALA A 103 -6.86 -4.61 -17.27
N SER A 104 -7.72 -4.42 -18.28
CA SER A 104 -9.09 -3.91 -18.11
C SER A 104 -10.00 -4.83 -17.29
N SER A 105 -9.59 -6.09 -17.14
CA SER A 105 -10.24 -7.07 -16.28
C SER A 105 -9.16 -7.90 -15.60
N PHE A 106 -9.31 -8.14 -14.30
CA PHE A 106 -8.33 -8.86 -13.50
C PHE A 106 -9.01 -9.67 -12.39
N GLN A 107 -8.24 -10.50 -11.70
CA GLN A 107 -8.73 -11.35 -10.62
C GLN A 107 -8.55 -10.66 -9.27
N GLY A 108 -9.65 -10.48 -8.55
CA GLY A 108 -9.64 -10.15 -7.13
C GLY A 108 -9.69 -11.42 -6.27
N ILE A 109 -9.13 -11.35 -5.07
CA ILE A 109 -9.15 -12.43 -4.08
C ILE A 109 -9.65 -11.88 -2.75
N LEU A 110 -10.67 -12.49 -2.16
CA LEU A 110 -11.19 -12.15 -0.84
C LEU A 110 -11.55 -13.42 -0.10
N ASN A 111 -11.08 -13.60 1.14
CA ASN A 111 -11.31 -14.81 1.94
C ASN A 111 -10.97 -16.11 1.19
N ASN A 112 -9.86 -16.09 0.43
CA ASN A 112 -9.43 -17.17 -0.47
C ASN A 112 -10.35 -17.48 -1.66
N GLU A 113 -11.42 -16.73 -1.84
CA GLU A 113 -12.29 -16.83 -3.01
C GLU A 113 -11.86 -15.86 -4.09
N LYS A 114 -11.81 -16.37 -5.33
CA LYS A 114 -11.45 -15.59 -6.52
C LYS A 114 -12.70 -15.02 -7.17
N PHE A 115 -12.67 -13.74 -7.51
CA PHE A 115 -13.74 -13.08 -8.24
C PHE A 115 -13.17 -12.23 -9.39
N GLY A 116 -14.00 -12.01 -10.41
CA GLY A 116 -13.62 -11.16 -11.55
C GLY A 116 -13.88 -9.69 -11.21
N VAL A 117 -12.93 -8.82 -11.53
CA VAL A 117 -13.09 -7.37 -11.48
C VAL A 117 -13.00 -6.83 -12.89
N SER A 118 -14.06 -6.19 -13.36
CA SER A 118 -14.13 -5.57 -14.68
C SER A 118 -13.80 -4.08 -14.62
N LYS A 119 -13.65 -3.46 -15.80
CA LYS A 119 -13.44 -2.02 -15.94
C LYS A 119 -14.59 -1.22 -15.32
N GLU A 120 -15.82 -1.69 -15.51
CA GLU A 120 -17.03 -1.06 -14.96
C GLU A 120 -17.03 -1.11 -13.44
N ASN A 121 -16.49 -2.20 -12.84
CA ASN A 121 -16.35 -2.29 -11.39
C ASN A 121 -15.41 -1.21 -10.84
N VAL A 122 -14.33 -0.88 -11.54
CA VAL A 122 -13.34 0.13 -11.08
C VAL A 122 -13.65 1.56 -11.53
N GLU A 123 -14.63 1.76 -12.42
CA GLU A 123 -14.99 3.08 -12.91
C GLU A 123 -15.44 4.01 -11.77
N GLY A 124 -14.85 5.22 -11.74
CA GLY A 124 -15.07 6.20 -10.67
C GLY A 124 -14.40 5.84 -9.33
N LYS A 125 -13.55 4.80 -9.30
CA LYS A 125 -12.86 4.32 -8.09
C LYS A 125 -11.35 4.36 -8.28
N ARG A 126 -10.63 4.30 -7.18
CA ARG A 126 -9.18 4.14 -7.09
C ARG A 126 -8.92 2.93 -6.21
N LEU A 127 -7.90 2.16 -6.55
CA LEU A 127 -7.40 1.08 -5.70
C LEU A 127 -6.17 1.64 -4.99
N ILE A 128 -6.20 1.69 -3.68
CA ILE A 128 -5.08 2.21 -2.87
C ILE A 128 -4.36 1.03 -2.25
N PHE A 129 -3.05 0.97 -2.43
CA PHE A 129 -2.18 -0.01 -1.81
C PHE A 129 -2.35 0.03 -0.29
N LYS A 130 -2.63 -1.12 0.31
CA LYS A 130 -2.73 -1.29 1.75
C LYS A 130 -1.53 -2.05 2.30
N SER A 131 -1.27 -3.23 1.73
CA SER A 131 -0.22 -4.13 2.20
C SER A 131 0.19 -5.13 1.13
N PHE A 132 1.26 -5.88 1.41
CA PHE A 132 1.53 -7.16 0.74
C PHE A 132 1.15 -8.32 1.67
N GLY A 133 0.67 -9.42 1.11
CA GLY A 133 0.35 -10.64 1.86
C GLY A 133 0.01 -11.84 0.98
N ASP A 134 -0.74 -12.80 1.54
CA ASP A 134 -1.10 -14.07 0.91
C ASP A 134 -2.60 -14.43 0.97
N SER A 135 -3.44 -13.52 1.46
CA SER A 135 -4.89 -13.69 1.69
C SER A 135 -5.31 -14.80 2.66
N ILE A 136 -4.36 -15.55 3.23
CA ILE A 136 -4.60 -16.72 4.07
C ILE A 136 -4.20 -16.42 5.51
N ASN A 137 -2.99 -15.89 5.68
CA ASN A 137 -2.37 -15.66 6.97
C ASN A 137 -2.63 -14.23 7.43
N CYS A 138 -3.07 -14.08 8.67
CA CYS A 138 -3.11 -12.78 9.32
C CYS A 138 -1.68 -12.43 9.73
N LEU A 139 -1.06 -11.48 9.03
CA LEU A 139 0.36 -11.16 9.23
C LEU A 139 0.59 -10.16 10.37
N THR A 140 -0.45 -9.46 10.81
CA THR A 140 -0.39 -8.53 11.95
C THR A 140 -0.13 -9.29 13.25
N MET A 141 0.49 -8.66 14.25
CA MET A 141 0.81 -9.27 15.56
C MET A 141 1.90 -10.35 15.57
N GLY A 142 2.49 -10.70 14.43
CA GLY A 142 3.60 -11.68 14.32
C GLY A 142 3.18 -13.06 13.80
N LEU A 143 4.05 -14.05 13.93
CA LEU A 143 3.83 -15.41 13.41
C LEU A 143 2.75 -16.16 14.20
N ASP A 144 1.53 -16.18 13.67
CA ASP A 144 0.52 -17.18 14.03
C ASP A 144 0.61 -18.46 13.17
N SER A 145 1.41 -18.44 12.09
CA SER A 145 1.59 -19.58 11.20
C SER A 145 2.45 -20.67 11.85
N GLN A 146 2.03 -21.94 11.72
CA GLN A 146 2.87 -23.08 12.11
C GLN A 146 4.10 -23.26 11.19
N ASP A 147 4.10 -22.64 10.01
CA ASP A 147 5.20 -22.68 9.05
C ASP A 147 5.42 -21.29 8.41
N PRO A 148 6.41 -20.50 8.89
CA PRO A 148 6.76 -19.20 8.31
C PRO A 148 7.16 -19.27 6.82
N GLN A 149 7.56 -20.44 6.32
CA GLN A 149 7.92 -20.64 4.92
C GLN A 149 6.68 -20.72 4.01
N ALA A 150 5.49 -20.94 4.57
CA ALA A 150 4.24 -20.96 3.82
C ALA A 150 3.70 -19.54 3.54
N VAL A 151 4.20 -18.52 4.24
CA VAL A 151 3.82 -17.12 4.03
C VAL A 151 4.56 -16.57 2.82
N HIS A 152 3.83 -15.88 1.95
CA HIS A 152 4.40 -15.17 0.81
C HIS A 152 3.77 -13.78 0.64
N PHE A 153 4.49 -12.88 -0.01
CA PHE A 153 4.06 -11.50 -0.23
C PHE A 153 3.74 -11.22 -1.70
N ASN A 154 3.16 -12.22 -2.38
CA ASN A 154 2.84 -12.15 -3.81
C ASN A 154 1.52 -11.46 -4.11
N LEU A 155 0.68 -11.25 -3.10
CA LEU A 155 -0.58 -10.53 -3.25
C LEU A 155 -0.46 -9.11 -2.70
N VAL A 156 -1.15 -8.20 -3.35
CA VAL A 156 -1.30 -6.80 -2.99
C VAL A 156 -2.69 -6.60 -2.43
N GLU A 157 -2.78 -6.27 -1.16
CA GLU A 157 -4.04 -5.87 -0.53
C GLU A 157 -4.34 -4.43 -0.94
N VAL A 158 -5.57 -4.16 -1.38
CA VAL A 158 -6.00 -2.82 -1.80
C VAL A 158 -7.28 -2.41 -1.10
N ASP A 159 -7.38 -1.12 -0.76
CA ASP A 159 -8.64 -0.47 -0.40
C ASP A 159 -9.29 0.17 -1.63
N VAL A 160 -10.61 0.03 -1.75
CA VAL A 160 -11.39 0.66 -2.81
C VAL A 160 -11.87 2.03 -2.35
N VAL A 161 -11.51 3.07 -3.10
CA VAL A 161 -11.78 4.46 -2.73
C VAL A 161 -12.51 5.20 -3.84
N CYS A 162 -13.50 6.01 -3.48
CA CYS A 162 -14.22 6.86 -4.43
C CYS A 162 -13.29 7.94 -4.98
N ALA A 163 -13.16 8.02 -6.31
CA ALA A 163 -12.28 8.99 -6.93
C ALA A 163 -12.73 10.46 -6.71
N GLN A 164 -13.99 10.70 -6.36
CA GLN A 164 -14.52 12.05 -6.12
C GLN A 164 -14.46 12.46 -4.65
N SER A 165 -14.82 11.56 -3.73
CA SER A 165 -14.94 11.90 -2.31
C SER A 165 -13.75 11.47 -1.46
N ASN A 166 -12.82 10.69 -2.02
CA ASN A 166 -11.71 10.03 -1.31
C ASN A 166 -12.14 9.13 -0.14
N LYS A 167 -13.45 8.85 0.00
CA LYS A 167 -13.98 7.94 1.01
C LYS A 167 -13.89 6.51 0.52
N ARG A 168 -13.64 5.59 1.46
CA ARG A 168 -13.69 4.15 1.18
C ARG A 168 -15.09 3.75 0.71
N ILE A 169 -15.16 3.00 -0.37
CA ILE A 169 -16.38 2.44 -0.97
C ILE A 169 -16.16 0.96 -1.27
N GLY A 170 -17.17 0.28 -1.82
CA GLY A 170 -17.06 -1.13 -2.20
C GLY A 170 -17.17 -1.36 -3.71
N ILE A 171 -16.62 -2.49 -4.15
CA ILE A 171 -17.00 -3.19 -5.39
C ILE A 171 -17.81 -4.40 -4.94
N ASP A 172 -19.11 -4.45 -5.29
CA ASP A 172 -19.99 -5.56 -4.92
C ASP A 172 -19.95 -5.91 -3.41
N GLY A 173 -19.90 -4.88 -2.56
CA GLY A 173 -19.80 -5.01 -1.09
C GLY A 173 -18.38 -5.21 -0.56
N CYS A 174 -17.39 -5.45 -1.42
CA CYS A 174 -15.99 -5.64 -1.05
C CYS A 174 -15.26 -4.29 -1.01
N THR A 175 -14.89 -3.83 0.19
CA THR A 175 -14.15 -2.57 0.37
C THR A 175 -12.63 -2.73 0.32
N THR A 176 -12.17 -3.96 0.55
CA THR A 176 -10.76 -4.35 0.56
C THR A 176 -10.66 -5.74 -0.05
N PHE A 177 -9.64 -5.99 -0.88
CA PHE A 177 -9.38 -7.31 -1.46
C PHE A 177 -7.92 -7.40 -1.95
N PHE A 178 -7.50 -8.59 -2.37
CA PHE A 178 -6.16 -8.86 -2.87
C PHE A 178 -6.10 -8.96 -4.39
N ILE A 179 -4.99 -8.53 -4.98
CA ILE A 179 -4.66 -8.67 -6.41
C ILE A 179 -3.26 -9.27 -6.50
N HIS A 180 -2.97 -10.10 -7.50
CA HIS A 180 -1.60 -10.58 -7.68
C HIS A 180 -0.66 -9.42 -8.04
N LYS A 181 0.53 -9.36 -7.43
CA LYS A 181 1.48 -8.24 -7.61
C LYS A 181 1.87 -8.02 -9.08
N ASP A 182 1.87 -9.08 -9.88
CA ASP A 182 2.26 -9.01 -11.29
C ASP A 182 1.16 -8.42 -12.18
N ASP A 183 -0.07 -8.28 -11.67
CA ASP A 183 -1.22 -7.73 -12.39
C ASP A 183 -1.43 -6.23 -12.14
N VAL A 184 -0.60 -5.61 -11.29
CA VAL A 184 -0.69 -4.19 -10.93
C VAL A 184 0.62 -3.45 -11.13
N GLU A 185 0.50 -2.16 -11.41
CA GLU A 185 1.57 -1.17 -11.32
C GLU A 185 1.27 -0.24 -10.15
N PHE A 186 2.30 0.39 -9.59
CA PHE A 186 2.17 1.29 -8.46
C PHE A 186 2.45 2.72 -8.92
N GLU A 187 1.65 3.68 -8.47
CA GLU A 187 1.86 5.11 -8.69
C GLU A 187 1.80 5.83 -7.34
N PHE A 188 2.87 6.55 -6.99
CA PHE A 188 2.86 7.42 -5.81
C PHE A 188 2.02 8.67 -6.06
N VAL A 189 1.09 8.93 -5.14
CA VAL A 189 0.22 10.11 -5.16
C VAL A 189 0.59 11.03 -4.02
N ALA A 190 1.23 12.13 -4.39
CA ALA A 190 1.49 13.23 -3.48
C ALA A 190 0.20 14.05 -3.28
N GLU A 191 -0.38 14.00 -2.09
CA GLU A 191 -1.49 14.87 -1.69
C GLU A 191 -0.97 16.13 -0.99
N THR A 192 -1.79 17.17 -0.86
CA THR A 192 -1.48 18.30 0.03
C THR A 192 -2.07 18.00 1.40
N PHE A 193 -1.22 17.73 2.39
CA PHE A 193 -1.70 17.43 3.73
C PHE A 193 -2.54 18.59 4.28
N ASN A 194 -3.77 18.28 4.65
CA ASN A 194 -4.70 19.25 5.21
C ASN A 194 -5.08 18.83 6.63
N GLN A 195 -4.35 19.38 7.61
CA GLN A 195 -4.59 19.18 9.05
C GLN A 195 -6.05 19.43 9.49
N LYS A 196 -6.83 20.20 8.72
CA LYS A 196 -8.26 20.47 9.05
C LYS A 196 -9.18 19.28 8.81
N LEU A 197 -8.75 18.29 8.04
CA LEU A 197 -9.54 17.09 7.70
C LEU A 197 -9.41 15.96 8.74
N GLN A 198 -8.48 16.07 9.69
CA GLN A 198 -8.28 15.10 10.78
C GLN A 198 -9.13 15.38 12.04
N LYS A 199 -9.99 16.40 12.03
CA LYS A 199 -10.91 16.74 13.15
C LYS A 199 -12.31 16.17 12.95
#